data_AF-A0A832GTZ4-F1
#
_entry.id   AF-A0A832GTZ4-F1
#
_cell.length_a   1.000
_cell.length_b   1.000
_cell.length_c   1.000
_cell.angle_alpha   90.00
_cell.angle_beta   90.00
_cell.angle_gamma   90.00
#
_symmetry.space_group_name_H-M   'P 1'
#
loop_
_entity.id
_entity.type
_entity.pdbx_description
1 polymer ?
#
loop_
_entity_poly.entity_id
_entity_poly.type
_entity_poly.pdbx_seq_one_letter_code
_entity_poly.pdbx_strand_id
1 'polypeptide(L)'
;MEKNKISNFLTVDISYLLGLITGHGEIQYNSDVKKIIIDFEYKTLESKAITKVFDQRLHIQTSLDPVVYRLQQMGINVQKITGDKISLVLTWIKEDIAWLFIKYLINGTRFSYHDFLIPEPMFETTDANKKEFLRGIADVTGFVRKSNVDQSGRHRVYIEISNKNWFLPPQICQLTQTLNVAIQYVGYGHPNIRGGTGTSWAKEHQIKIYAEDFENIGFYISHKNEALAELVKYNKSKYTRRQTLCTGVASREKTKEAHPHETHEKLPDELNGKHFNGFKSICKCLGCYLQKD
;
A
#
# COMPACT_ATOMS: atom_id res chain seq x y z
N MET A 1 -8.73 18.75 20.51
CA MET A 1 -9.33 17.49 20.02
C MET A 1 -9.02 16.41 21.03
N GLU A 2 -10.02 15.81 21.67
CA GLU A 2 -9.80 14.55 22.38
C GLU A 2 -9.18 13.57 21.37
N LYS A 3 -8.03 12.97 21.71
CA LYS A 3 -7.47 11.86 20.94
C LYS A 3 -8.56 10.82 20.71
N ASN A 4 -8.66 10.29 19.49
CA ASN A 4 -9.63 9.27 19.16
C ASN A 4 -9.44 8.08 20.11
N LYS A 5 -10.35 7.89 21.08
CA LYS A 5 -10.23 6.84 22.12
C LYS A 5 -10.11 5.44 21.50
N ILE A 6 -10.53 5.27 20.25
CA ILE A 6 -10.45 4.03 19.47
C ILE A 6 -8.99 3.65 19.15
N SER A 7 -8.07 4.62 19.01
CA SER A 7 -6.66 4.34 18.69
C SER A 7 -5.96 3.51 19.77
N ASN A 8 -6.47 3.55 21.01
CA ASN A 8 -5.96 2.78 22.15
C ASN A 8 -6.40 1.31 22.10
N PHE A 9 -7.44 0.97 21.34
CA PHE A 9 -7.90 -0.41 21.16
C PHE A 9 -7.21 -1.12 19.98
N LEU A 10 -6.43 -0.39 19.18
CA LEU A 10 -5.65 -0.99 18.11
C LEU A 10 -4.48 -1.77 18.66
N THR A 11 -4.38 -3.03 18.26
CA THR A 11 -3.22 -3.88 18.49
C THR A 11 -2.41 -4.04 17.21
N VAL A 12 -1.21 -4.61 17.33
CA VAL A 12 -0.35 -4.96 16.19
C VAL A 12 -1.07 -5.87 15.20
N ASP A 13 -1.88 -6.81 15.68
CA ASP A 13 -2.58 -7.80 14.86
C ASP A 13 -3.78 -7.20 14.13
N ILE A 14 -4.58 -6.37 14.82
CA ILE A 14 -5.67 -5.61 14.20
C ILE A 14 -5.10 -4.67 13.13
N SER A 15 -4.01 -3.98 13.45
CA SER A 15 -3.36 -3.05 12.52
C SER A 15 -2.87 -3.77 11.27
N TYR A 16 -2.21 -4.92 11.43
CA TYR A 16 -1.78 -5.76 10.31
C TYR A 16 -2.97 -6.20 9.43
N LEU A 17 -4.05 -6.70 10.05
CA LEU A 17 -5.26 -7.10 9.34
C LEU A 17 -5.89 -5.93 8.55
N LEU A 18 -6.04 -4.76 9.17
CA LEU A 18 -6.56 -3.58 8.48
C LEU A 18 -5.68 -3.17 7.30
N GLY A 19 -4.36 -3.35 7.42
CA GLY A 19 -3.42 -3.14 6.33
C GLY A 19 -3.66 -4.09 5.15
N LEU A 20 -3.82 -5.38 5.43
CA LEU A 20 -4.16 -6.40 4.43
C LEU A 20 -5.49 -6.07 3.71
N ILE A 21 -6.53 -5.69 4.47
CA ILE A 21 -7.84 -5.32 3.95
C ILE A 21 -7.75 -4.05 3.09
N THR A 22 -7.06 -3.02 3.57
CA THR A 22 -6.88 -1.77 2.83
C THR A 22 -6.12 -1.99 1.52
N GLY A 23 -5.16 -2.91 1.53
CA GLY A 23 -4.35 -3.25 0.37
C GLY A 23 -5.13 -3.93 -0.74
N HIS A 24 -5.69 -5.13 -0.48
CA HIS A 24 -6.40 -5.96 -1.47
C HIS A 24 -7.62 -6.70 -0.89
N GLY A 25 -8.28 -6.10 0.09
CA GLY A 25 -9.51 -6.65 0.69
C GLY A 25 -10.74 -6.44 -0.19
N GLU A 26 -11.63 -7.41 -0.18
CA GLU A 26 -13.00 -7.34 -0.69
C GLU A 26 -13.97 -7.91 0.33
N ILE A 27 -15.07 -7.19 0.57
CA ILE A 27 -16.11 -7.61 1.51
C ILE A 27 -17.29 -8.16 0.72
N GLN A 28 -17.72 -9.36 1.08
CA GLN A 28 -18.89 -10.02 0.49
C GLN A 28 -19.96 -10.25 1.56
N TYR A 29 -21.17 -9.83 1.24
CA TYR A 29 -22.37 -10.08 2.03
C TYR A 29 -23.23 -11.12 1.31
N ASN A 30 -23.21 -12.35 1.81
CA ASN A 30 -24.23 -13.33 1.46
C ASN A 30 -25.24 -13.39 2.62
N SER A 31 -26.49 -13.80 2.34
CA SER A 31 -27.61 -13.82 3.30
C SER A 31 -27.24 -14.42 4.66
N ASP A 32 -26.37 -15.43 4.68
CA ASP A 32 -26.05 -16.21 5.89
C ASP A 32 -24.57 -16.13 6.31
N VAL A 33 -23.70 -15.53 5.48
CA VAL A 33 -22.25 -15.55 5.71
C VAL A 33 -21.61 -14.24 5.25
N LYS A 34 -20.83 -13.63 6.15
CA LYS A 34 -20.04 -12.42 5.86
C LYS A 34 -18.61 -12.82 5.63
N LYS A 35 -18.01 -12.36 4.53
CA LYS A 35 -16.64 -12.70 4.16
C LYS A 35 -15.81 -11.46 3.90
N ILE A 36 -14.54 -11.55 4.27
CA ILE A 36 -13.50 -10.67 3.76
C ILE A 36 -12.51 -11.55 3.01
N ILE A 37 -12.31 -11.26 1.73
CA ILE A 37 -11.36 -11.95 0.87
C ILE A 37 -10.17 -11.01 0.66
N ILE A 38 -8.96 -11.53 0.85
CA ILE A 38 -7.72 -10.76 0.71
C ILE A 38 -6.83 -11.51 -0.28
N ASP A 39 -6.63 -10.92 -1.45
CA ASP A 39 -5.85 -11.52 -2.53
C ASP A 39 -4.34 -11.18 -2.42
N PHE A 40 -3.50 -12.20 -2.50
CA PHE A 40 -2.05 -12.08 -2.57
C PHE A 40 -1.60 -12.26 -4.01
N GLU A 41 -1.39 -11.14 -4.71
CA GLU A 41 -0.99 -11.16 -6.10
C GLU A 41 0.49 -11.53 -6.29
N TYR A 42 0.77 -12.28 -7.35
CA TYR A 42 2.09 -12.49 -7.91
C TYR A 42 2.02 -12.34 -9.44
N LYS A 43 2.78 -11.40 -10.00
CA LYS A 43 2.71 -11.06 -11.45
C LYS A 43 3.45 -12.06 -12.34
N THR A 44 4.40 -12.80 -11.76
CA THR A 44 5.24 -13.76 -12.46
C THR A 44 5.44 -14.96 -11.55
N LEU A 45 5.69 -16.14 -12.13
CA LEU A 45 6.02 -17.33 -11.35
C LEU A 45 7.35 -17.13 -10.60
N GLU A 46 8.33 -16.54 -11.27
CA GLU A 46 9.63 -16.23 -10.67
C GLU A 46 9.79 -14.75 -10.32
N SER A 47 10.37 -14.45 -9.16
CA SER A 47 10.92 -13.13 -8.83
C SER A 47 12.44 -13.21 -8.71
N LYS A 48 13.15 -12.24 -9.30
CA LYS A 48 14.61 -12.14 -9.24
C LYS A 48 15.03 -10.94 -8.38
N ALA A 49 15.75 -11.24 -7.31
CA ALA A 49 16.53 -10.27 -6.56
C ALA A 49 17.90 -10.08 -7.25
N ILE A 50 18.98 -9.78 -6.51
CA ILE A 50 20.30 -9.60 -7.14
C ILE A 50 20.91 -10.96 -7.49
N THR A 51 20.91 -11.88 -6.53
CA THR A 51 21.44 -13.25 -6.69
C THR A 51 20.37 -14.34 -6.59
N LYS A 52 19.30 -14.09 -5.81
CA LYS A 52 18.26 -15.08 -5.55
C LYS A 52 17.13 -15.05 -6.60
N VAL A 53 16.65 -16.23 -6.95
CA VAL A 53 15.43 -16.45 -7.74
C VAL A 53 14.44 -17.19 -6.84
N PHE A 54 13.20 -16.72 -6.79
CA PHE A 54 12.16 -17.27 -5.92
C PHE A 54 10.94 -17.71 -6.74
N ASP A 55 10.41 -18.89 -6.44
CA ASP A 55 9.04 -19.26 -6.82
C ASP A 55 8.05 -18.47 -5.94
N GLN A 56 7.45 -17.43 -6.52
CA GLN A 56 6.57 -16.54 -5.76
C GLN A 56 5.37 -17.28 -5.20
N ARG A 57 4.78 -18.21 -5.95
CA ARG A 57 3.56 -18.92 -5.55
C ARG A 57 3.85 -19.78 -4.33
N LEU A 58 4.89 -20.61 -4.38
CA LEU A 58 5.28 -21.47 -3.27
C LEU A 58 5.63 -20.64 -2.02
N HIS A 59 6.43 -19.60 -2.18
CA HIS A 59 6.84 -18.76 -1.04
C HIS A 59 5.65 -18.04 -0.41
N ILE A 60 4.70 -17.52 -1.19
CA ILE A 60 3.49 -16.89 -0.65
C ILE A 60 2.68 -17.95 0.12
N GLN A 61 2.43 -19.11 -0.48
CA GLN A 61 1.65 -20.17 0.17
C GLN A 61 2.20 -20.56 1.54
N THR A 62 3.51 -20.75 1.67
CA THR A 62 4.15 -21.11 2.94
C THR A 62 4.21 -19.94 3.92
N SER A 63 4.44 -18.71 3.43
CA SER A 63 4.50 -17.52 4.31
C SER A 63 3.15 -17.13 4.89
N LEU A 64 2.04 -17.62 4.32
CA LEU A 64 0.71 -17.37 4.83
C LEU A 64 0.33 -18.24 6.02
N ASP A 65 1.01 -19.38 6.28
CA ASP A 65 0.64 -20.24 7.42
C ASP A 65 0.81 -19.52 8.78
N PRO A 66 1.91 -18.82 9.06
CA PRO A 66 2.03 -17.99 10.26
C PRO A 66 1.01 -16.84 10.30
N VAL A 67 0.66 -16.26 9.14
CA VAL A 67 -0.33 -15.18 9.06
C VAL A 67 -1.73 -15.70 9.40
N VAL A 68 -2.13 -16.86 8.88
CA VAL A 68 -3.40 -17.53 9.21
C VAL A 68 -3.46 -17.79 10.71
N TYR A 69 -2.39 -18.39 11.27
CA TYR A 69 -2.33 -18.65 12.70
C TYR A 69 -2.49 -17.37 13.53
N ARG A 70 -1.75 -16.31 13.16
CA ARG A 70 -1.84 -14.99 13.80
C ARG A 70 -3.26 -14.43 13.80
N LEU A 71 -3.96 -14.46 12.67
CA LEU A 71 -5.32 -13.95 12.57
C LEU A 71 -6.35 -14.84 13.30
N GLN A 72 -6.13 -16.16 13.33
CA GLN A 72 -6.97 -17.09 14.09
C GLN A 72 -6.88 -16.86 15.60
N GLN A 73 -5.71 -16.43 16.12
CA GLN A 73 -5.57 -16.06 17.53
C GLN A 73 -6.42 -14.84 17.93
N MET A 74 -6.89 -14.05 16.96
CA MET A 74 -7.85 -12.96 17.20
C MET A 74 -9.31 -13.45 17.30
N GLY A 75 -9.54 -14.76 17.21
CA GLY A 75 -10.88 -15.36 17.21
C GLY A 75 -11.59 -15.33 15.86
N ILE A 76 -10.88 -15.01 14.77
CA ILE A 76 -11.45 -14.95 13.43
C ILE A 76 -11.28 -16.30 12.72
N ASN A 77 -12.34 -16.80 12.08
CA ASN A 77 -12.22 -17.98 11.23
C ASN A 77 -11.54 -17.59 9.91
N VAL A 78 -10.26 -17.92 9.78
CA VAL A 78 -9.43 -17.63 8.61
C VAL A 78 -9.05 -18.90 7.88
N GLN A 79 -9.25 -18.91 6.58
CA GLN A 79 -8.84 -19.99 5.68
C GLN A 79 -7.91 -19.46 4.59
N LYS A 80 -6.84 -20.20 4.33
CA LYS A 80 -5.98 -19.99 3.15
C LYS A 80 -6.58 -20.78 1.98
N ILE A 81 -6.92 -20.08 0.90
CA ILE A 81 -7.41 -20.69 -0.34
C ILE A 81 -6.32 -20.59 -1.40
N THR A 82 -6.00 -21.72 -2.01
CA THR A 82 -4.99 -21.80 -3.07
C THR A 82 -5.62 -22.38 -4.33
N GLY A 83 -6.00 -21.51 -5.27
CA GLY A 83 -6.51 -21.85 -6.60
C GLY A 83 -5.70 -21.13 -7.66
N ASP A 84 -6.36 -20.50 -8.63
CA ASP A 84 -5.69 -19.61 -9.59
C ASP A 84 -5.03 -18.42 -8.89
N LYS A 85 -5.65 -17.95 -7.81
CA LYS A 85 -5.12 -16.96 -6.88
C LYS A 85 -4.81 -17.59 -5.53
N ILE A 86 -3.97 -16.92 -4.75
CA ILE A 86 -3.76 -17.23 -3.34
C ILE A 86 -4.47 -16.16 -2.53
N SER A 87 -5.40 -16.57 -1.66
CA SER A 87 -6.22 -15.64 -0.90
C SER A 87 -6.38 -16.09 0.54
N LEU A 88 -6.57 -15.12 1.43
CA LEU A 88 -7.11 -15.36 2.77
C LEU A 88 -8.60 -15.07 2.76
N VAL A 89 -9.40 -15.98 3.30
CA VAL A 89 -10.85 -15.82 3.44
C VAL A 89 -11.17 -15.82 4.93
N LEU A 90 -11.58 -14.66 5.43
CA LEU A 90 -12.04 -14.46 6.80
C LEU A 90 -13.57 -14.57 6.79
N THR A 91 -14.13 -15.41 7.65
CA THR A 91 -15.57 -15.76 7.61
C THR A 91 -16.25 -15.53 8.95
N TRP A 92 -17.42 -14.91 8.92
CA TRP A 92 -18.30 -14.73 10.08
C TRP A 92 -19.69 -15.30 9.79
N ILE A 93 -20.15 -16.18 10.70
CA ILE A 93 -21.49 -16.76 10.68
C ILE A 93 -22.50 -15.79 11.34
N LYS A 94 -22.07 -15.01 12.33
CA LYS A 94 -22.87 -14.01 13.06
C LYS A 94 -22.14 -12.68 13.14
N GLU A 95 -22.86 -11.59 13.39
CA GLU A 95 -22.24 -10.30 13.71
C GLU A 95 -21.70 -10.33 15.14
N ASP A 96 -20.40 -10.59 15.28
CA ASP A 96 -19.70 -10.45 16.55
C ASP A 96 -18.99 -9.10 16.66
N ILE A 97 -18.39 -8.85 17.83
CA ILE A 97 -17.68 -7.59 18.12
C ILE A 97 -16.51 -7.38 17.16
N ALA A 98 -15.80 -8.44 16.75
CA ALA A 98 -14.67 -8.32 15.84
C ALA A 98 -15.12 -7.86 14.45
N TRP A 99 -16.19 -8.45 13.92
CA TRP A 99 -16.82 -8.02 12.67
C TRP A 99 -17.29 -6.56 12.73
N LEU A 100 -18.05 -6.20 13.78
CA LEU A 100 -18.57 -4.84 13.95
C LEU A 100 -17.44 -3.81 14.06
N PHE A 101 -16.36 -4.15 14.76
CA PHE A 101 -15.19 -3.28 14.91
C PHE A 101 -14.45 -3.08 13.58
N ILE A 102 -14.22 -4.15 12.82
CA ILE A 102 -13.61 -4.05 11.47
C ILE A 102 -14.50 -3.21 10.55
N LYS A 103 -15.81 -3.49 10.52
CA LYS A 103 -16.79 -2.75 9.72
C LYS A 103 -16.81 -1.26 10.07
N TYR A 104 -16.71 -0.92 11.35
CA TYR A 104 -16.62 0.47 11.79
C TYR A 104 -15.33 1.13 11.27
N LEU A 105 -14.17 0.48 11.46
CA LEU A 105 -12.86 1.05 11.13
C LEU A 105 -12.64 1.28 9.63
N ILE A 106 -13.17 0.41 8.77
CA ILE A 106 -13.02 0.54 7.32
C ILE A 106 -14.09 1.45 6.68
N ASN A 107 -14.87 2.16 7.51
CA ASN A 107 -16.02 2.96 7.10
C ASN A 107 -17.01 2.10 6.30
N GLY A 108 -17.85 1.34 7.03
CA GLY A 108 -18.69 0.21 6.57
C GLY A 108 -19.65 0.40 5.38
N THR A 109 -19.48 1.47 4.62
CA THR A 109 -20.02 1.71 3.27
C THR A 109 -19.07 1.26 2.15
N ARG A 110 -17.81 0.95 2.47
CA ARG A 110 -16.79 0.52 1.49
C ARG A 110 -16.64 -0.98 1.48
N PHE A 111 -16.53 -1.55 0.28
CA PHE A 111 -16.53 -3.01 0.08
C PHE A 111 -15.33 -3.53 -0.70
N SER A 112 -14.47 -2.65 -1.24
CA SER A 112 -13.32 -3.05 -2.05
C SER A 112 -12.13 -2.13 -1.78
N TYR A 113 -10.92 -2.68 -1.95
CA TYR A 113 -9.64 -1.95 -1.92
C TYR A 113 -9.57 -0.77 -2.90
N HIS A 114 -10.46 -0.73 -3.90
CA HIS A 114 -10.66 0.44 -4.75
C HIS A 114 -11.04 1.71 -3.99
N ASP A 115 -11.68 1.58 -2.81
CA ASP A 115 -12.24 2.70 -2.06
C ASP A 115 -11.71 2.79 -0.63
N PHE A 116 -11.03 1.76 -0.12
CA PHE A 116 -10.50 1.77 1.26
C PHE A 116 -9.46 2.87 1.46
N LEU A 117 -9.60 3.57 2.59
CA LEU A 117 -8.63 4.56 3.06
C LEU A 117 -8.05 4.09 4.39
N ILE A 118 -6.97 4.74 4.81
CA ILE A 118 -6.39 4.48 6.13
C ILE A 118 -7.43 4.87 7.20
N PRO A 119 -7.81 3.93 8.10
CA PRO A 119 -8.71 4.24 9.21
C PRO A 119 -8.17 5.37 10.06
N GLU A 120 -9.00 6.37 10.42
CA GLU A 120 -8.55 7.54 11.17
C GLU A 120 -7.76 7.20 12.46
N PRO A 121 -8.14 6.20 13.28
CA PRO A 121 -7.37 5.83 14.47
C PRO A 121 -5.92 5.40 14.19
N MET A 122 -5.60 4.98 12.96
CA MET A 122 -4.23 4.61 12.58
C MET A 122 -3.25 5.79 12.57
N PHE A 123 -3.72 7.02 12.37
CA PHE A 123 -2.83 8.18 12.40
C PHE A 123 -2.41 8.55 13.83
N GLU A 124 -3.22 8.19 14.82
CA GLU A 124 -3.05 8.57 16.23
C GLU A 124 -2.50 7.44 17.12
N THR A 125 -2.42 6.21 16.59
CA THR A 125 -1.93 5.05 17.33
C THR A 125 -0.38 5.00 17.42
N THR A 126 0.14 3.96 18.05
CA THR A 126 1.58 3.75 18.26
C THR A 126 2.33 3.48 16.96
N ASP A 127 3.64 3.76 16.96
CA ASP A 127 4.50 3.47 15.81
C ASP A 127 4.56 1.98 15.46
N ALA A 128 4.46 1.11 16.47
CA ALA A 128 4.37 -0.34 16.27
C ALA A 128 3.12 -0.71 15.44
N ASN A 129 1.96 -0.16 15.80
CA ASN A 129 0.71 -0.40 15.07
C ASN A 129 0.76 0.18 13.65
N LYS A 130 1.28 1.40 13.47
CA LYS A 130 1.46 2.03 12.15
C LYS A 130 2.37 1.20 11.25
N LYS A 131 3.47 0.67 11.81
CA LYS A 131 4.41 -0.21 11.11
C LYS A 131 3.74 -1.50 10.65
N GLU A 132 2.95 -2.14 11.51
CA GLU A 132 2.22 -3.37 11.16
C GLU A 132 1.15 -3.12 10.10
N PHE A 133 0.42 -2.00 10.17
CA PHE A 133 -0.54 -1.62 9.13
C PHE A 133 0.13 -1.44 7.77
N LEU A 134 1.24 -0.71 7.72
CA LEU A 134 1.99 -0.53 6.47
C LEU A 134 2.59 -1.84 5.94
N ARG A 135 3.02 -2.73 6.84
CA ARG A 135 3.47 -4.09 6.46
C ARG A 135 2.32 -4.89 5.85
N GLY A 136 1.13 -4.84 6.42
CA GLY A 136 -0.07 -5.48 5.88
C GLY A 136 -0.35 -5.02 4.45
N ILE A 137 -0.37 -3.71 4.22
CA ILE A 137 -0.52 -3.15 2.86
C ILE A 137 0.57 -3.71 1.94
N ALA A 138 1.83 -3.66 2.37
CA ALA A 138 2.97 -4.05 1.53
C ALA A 138 3.04 -5.56 1.25
N ASP A 139 2.56 -6.42 2.16
CA ASP A 139 2.53 -7.86 1.92
C ASP A 139 1.61 -8.24 0.76
N VAL A 140 0.51 -7.50 0.53
CA VAL A 140 -0.41 -7.75 -0.59
C VAL A 140 -0.15 -6.91 -1.83
N THR A 141 0.36 -5.67 -1.67
CA THR A 141 0.53 -4.71 -2.79
C THR A 141 1.98 -4.35 -3.11
N GLY A 142 2.91 -4.72 -2.23
CA GLY A 142 4.32 -4.36 -2.32
C GLY A 142 5.11 -5.34 -3.17
N PHE A 143 5.99 -4.79 -4.00
CA PHE A 143 6.88 -5.54 -4.87
C PHE A 143 8.33 -5.11 -4.63
N VAL A 144 9.21 -6.10 -4.58
CA VAL A 144 10.64 -5.90 -4.40
C VAL A 144 11.38 -6.78 -5.40
N ARG A 145 12.19 -6.16 -6.25
CA ARG A 145 12.91 -6.83 -7.35
C ARG A 145 14.07 -5.98 -7.83
N LYS A 146 15.08 -6.63 -8.39
CA LYS A 146 16.30 -5.96 -8.89
C LYS A 146 16.01 -4.87 -9.92
N SER A 147 15.04 -5.07 -10.81
CA SER A 147 14.73 -4.12 -11.89
C SER A 147 14.11 -2.80 -11.41
N ASN A 148 13.63 -2.71 -10.15
CA ASN A 148 13.12 -1.46 -9.62
C ASN A 148 14.24 -0.58 -9.06
N VAL A 149 15.06 -0.04 -9.95
CA VAL A 149 16.13 0.91 -9.63
C VAL A 149 15.76 2.32 -10.07
N ASP A 150 16.28 3.34 -9.39
CA ASP A 150 16.28 4.70 -9.92
C ASP A 150 17.38 4.90 -11.00
N GLN A 151 17.50 6.13 -11.51
CA GLN A 151 18.50 6.46 -12.54
C GLN A 151 19.94 6.29 -12.07
N SER A 152 20.19 6.32 -10.75
CA SER A 152 21.51 6.11 -10.16
C SER A 152 21.82 4.63 -9.89
N GLY A 153 20.87 3.73 -10.15
CA GLY A 153 20.98 2.30 -9.84
C GLY A 153 20.55 1.94 -8.42
N ARG A 154 19.98 2.86 -7.63
CA ARG A 154 19.58 2.62 -6.24
C ARG A 154 18.24 1.88 -6.21
N HIS A 155 18.21 0.75 -5.52
CA HIS A 155 17.05 -0.14 -5.49
C HIS A 155 15.90 0.39 -4.64
N ARG A 156 14.68 0.09 -5.07
CA ARG A 156 13.44 0.56 -4.43
C ARG A 156 12.48 -0.59 -4.21
N VAL A 157 11.65 -0.46 -3.19
CA VAL A 157 10.35 -1.14 -3.06
C VAL A 157 9.31 -0.26 -3.73
N TYR A 158 8.34 -0.87 -4.42
CA TYR A 158 7.16 -0.13 -4.87
C TYR A 158 5.88 -0.78 -4.36
N ILE A 159 4.98 0.04 -3.85
CA ILE A 159 3.64 -0.32 -3.40
C ILE A 159 2.68 0.10 -4.49
N GLU A 160 1.89 -0.85 -5.02
CA GLU A 160 0.88 -0.57 -6.03
C GLU A 160 -0.48 -0.29 -5.39
N ILE A 161 -1.09 0.82 -5.78
CA ILE A 161 -2.42 1.20 -5.33
C ILE A 161 -3.33 1.23 -6.54
N SER A 162 -4.54 0.70 -6.40
CA SER A 162 -5.53 0.72 -7.48
C SER A 162 -5.65 2.09 -8.13
N ASN A 163 -5.76 2.15 -9.47
CA ASN A 163 -5.98 3.40 -10.19
C ASN A 163 -7.25 4.15 -9.77
N LYS A 164 -8.23 3.46 -9.18
CA LYS A 164 -9.45 4.09 -8.64
C LYS A 164 -9.23 4.79 -7.29
N ASN A 165 -8.20 4.37 -6.54
CA ASN A 165 -7.97 4.84 -5.18
C ASN A 165 -6.94 5.98 -5.14
N TRP A 166 -7.38 7.16 -5.57
CA TRP A 166 -6.53 8.34 -5.68
C TRP A 166 -6.11 8.92 -4.33
N PHE A 167 -6.91 8.74 -3.28
CA PHE A 167 -6.73 9.38 -1.98
C PHE A 167 -5.83 8.60 -1.01
N LEU A 168 -5.56 7.31 -1.27
CA LEU A 168 -4.72 6.49 -0.41
C LEU A 168 -3.22 6.88 -0.43
N PRO A 169 -2.59 7.23 -1.57
CA PRO A 169 -1.18 7.65 -1.60
C PRO A 169 -0.77 8.79 -0.64
N PRO A 170 -1.48 9.94 -0.54
CA PRO A 170 -1.11 10.98 0.42
C PRO A 170 -1.26 10.51 1.89
N GLN A 171 -2.23 9.64 2.18
CA GLN A 171 -2.42 9.05 3.51
C GLN A 171 -1.28 8.09 3.88
N ILE A 172 -0.84 7.23 2.94
CA ILE A 172 0.34 6.38 3.14
C ILE A 172 1.57 7.25 3.43
N CYS A 173 1.74 8.35 2.69
CA CYS A 173 2.84 9.30 2.95
C CYS A 173 2.82 9.90 4.35
N GLN A 174 1.63 10.16 4.92
CA GLN A 174 1.51 10.62 6.30
C GLN A 174 2.01 9.56 7.30
N LEU A 175 1.57 8.31 7.16
CA LEU A 175 2.02 7.23 8.06
C LEU A 175 3.51 6.92 7.91
N THR A 176 4.05 6.86 6.68
CA THR A 176 5.47 6.54 6.50
C THR A 176 6.35 7.62 7.11
N GLN A 177 5.94 8.89 7.04
CA GLN A 177 6.71 10.00 7.61
C GLN A 177 6.78 9.97 9.13
N THR A 178 5.72 9.55 9.83
CA THR A 178 5.80 9.41 11.30
C THR A 178 6.78 8.31 11.72
N LEU A 179 7.03 7.33 10.85
CA LEU A 179 8.01 6.25 11.05
C LEU A 179 9.41 6.58 10.50
N ASN A 180 9.64 7.84 10.10
CA ASN A 180 10.89 8.26 9.46
C ASN A 180 11.25 7.43 8.19
N VAL A 181 10.22 7.02 7.44
CA VAL A 181 10.35 6.32 6.15
C VAL A 181 10.01 7.27 5.03
N ALA A 182 11.02 7.63 4.24
CA ALA A 182 10.88 8.62 3.19
C ALA A 182 10.36 8.01 1.88
N ILE A 183 9.28 8.58 1.35
CA ILE A 183 8.83 8.27 -0.02
C ILE A 183 9.68 9.04 -1.00
N GLN A 184 10.28 8.31 -1.94
CA GLN A 184 11.11 8.87 -3.01
C GLN A 184 10.25 9.47 -4.11
N TYR A 185 9.19 8.77 -4.51
CA TYR A 185 8.35 9.16 -5.64
C TYR A 185 6.95 8.53 -5.57
N VAL A 186 5.92 9.29 -5.96
CA VAL A 186 4.57 8.76 -6.20
C VAL A 186 4.26 8.85 -7.69
N GLY A 187 4.22 7.71 -8.36
CA GLY A 187 3.83 7.60 -9.76
C GLY A 187 2.33 7.39 -9.88
N TYR A 188 1.55 8.47 -9.79
CA TYR A 188 0.12 8.40 -10.07
C TYR A 188 -0.13 7.90 -11.50
N GLY A 189 -1.15 7.07 -11.71
CA GLY A 189 -1.73 6.79 -13.02
C GLY A 189 -2.48 8.00 -13.59
N HIS A 190 -1.77 9.11 -13.77
CA HIS A 190 -2.25 10.37 -14.32
C HIS A 190 -1.51 10.65 -15.64
N PRO A 191 -2.17 11.19 -16.68
CA PRO A 191 -1.54 11.47 -17.97
C PRO A 191 -0.29 12.36 -17.85
N ASN A 192 -0.30 13.45 -17.08
CA ASN A 192 0.90 14.29 -16.91
C ASN A 192 2.04 13.63 -16.11
N ILE A 193 1.81 12.50 -15.46
CA ILE A 193 2.83 11.78 -14.67
C ILE A 193 3.42 10.62 -15.46
N ARG A 194 2.59 9.86 -16.16
CA ARG A 194 2.99 8.65 -16.89
C ARG A 194 3.18 8.89 -18.39
N GLY A 195 2.53 9.91 -18.96
CA GLY A 195 2.48 10.16 -20.40
C GLY A 195 1.87 9.00 -21.17
N GLY A 196 2.30 8.84 -22.43
CA GLY A 196 1.89 7.75 -23.31
C GLY A 196 0.72 8.10 -24.24
N THR A 197 0.38 7.17 -25.12
CA THR A 197 -0.77 7.29 -26.02
C THR A 197 -1.96 6.52 -25.48
N GLY A 198 -3.18 6.94 -25.84
CA GLY A 198 -4.40 6.26 -25.38
C GLY A 198 -4.55 6.29 -23.85
N THR A 199 -5.12 5.24 -23.28
CA THR A 199 -5.32 5.10 -21.82
C THR A 199 -4.19 4.36 -21.11
N SER A 200 -3.00 4.29 -21.71
CA SER A 200 -1.83 3.59 -21.13
C SER A 200 -1.33 4.22 -19.82
N TRP A 201 -1.69 5.48 -19.58
CA TRP A 201 -1.43 6.21 -18.33
C TRP A 201 -2.30 5.75 -17.15
N ALA A 202 -3.49 5.18 -17.42
CA ALA A 202 -4.51 4.80 -16.42
C ALA A 202 -4.18 3.46 -15.74
N LYS A 203 -2.94 3.35 -15.26
CA LYS A 203 -2.42 2.20 -14.50
C LYS A 203 -2.45 2.49 -13.00
N GLU A 204 -2.12 1.49 -12.21
CA GLU A 204 -1.97 1.58 -10.76
C GLU A 204 -1.05 2.74 -10.36
N HIS A 205 -1.41 3.42 -9.27
CA HIS A 205 -0.49 4.37 -8.65
C HIS A 205 0.65 3.58 -8.02
N GLN A 206 1.87 4.12 -8.04
CA GLN A 206 3.04 3.46 -7.46
C GLN A 206 3.73 4.37 -6.47
N ILE A 207 3.77 3.96 -5.21
CA ILE A 207 4.58 4.62 -4.18
C ILE A 207 5.93 3.93 -4.15
N LYS A 208 7.01 4.69 -4.40
CA LYS A 208 8.38 4.16 -4.44
C LYS A 208 9.16 4.63 -3.23
N ILE A 209 9.76 3.68 -2.52
CA ILE A 209 10.54 3.88 -1.30
C ILE A 209 11.89 3.17 -1.52
N TYR A 210 13.01 3.78 -1.13
CA TYR A 210 14.29 3.09 -1.23
C TYR A 210 14.33 1.88 -0.29
N ALA A 211 15.03 0.82 -0.70
CA ALA A 211 15.00 -0.47 0.02
C ALA A 211 15.43 -0.32 1.50
N GLU A 212 16.49 0.44 1.78
CA GLU A 212 17.02 0.72 3.10
C GLU A 212 16.13 1.60 3.97
N ASP A 213 15.28 2.45 3.37
CA ASP A 213 14.26 3.18 4.13
C ASP A 213 13.09 2.25 4.47
N PHE A 214 12.75 1.34 3.54
CA PHE A 214 11.67 0.36 3.72
C PHE A 214 12.01 -0.79 4.68
N GLU A 215 13.31 -1.03 4.96
CA GLU A 215 13.79 -1.99 5.96
C GLU A 215 13.11 -1.80 7.33
N ASN A 216 12.81 -0.55 7.69
CA ASN A 216 12.10 -0.22 8.93
C ASN A 216 10.69 -0.80 9.01
N ILE A 217 10.04 -1.09 7.86
CA ILE A 217 8.71 -1.70 7.78
C ILE A 217 8.86 -3.21 7.55
N GLY A 218 9.57 -3.61 6.50
CA GLY A 218 9.79 -5.03 6.13
C GLY A 218 8.54 -5.73 5.60
N PHE A 219 8.62 -7.05 5.44
CA PHE A 219 7.54 -7.92 4.96
C PHE A 219 7.42 -9.18 5.84
N TYR A 220 6.23 -9.79 5.91
CA TYR A 220 6.12 -11.18 6.39
C TYR A 220 6.23 -12.20 5.27
N ILE A 221 5.94 -11.82 4.03
CA ILE A 221 6.14 -12.70 2.90
C ILE A 221 7.64 -12.95 2.70
N SER A 222 8.08 -14.19 2.97
CA SER A 222 9.50 -14.57 3.09
C SER A 222 10.36 -14.10 1.92
N HIS A 223 9.96 -14.42 0.68
CA HIS A 223 10.73 -14.05 -0.50
C HIS A 223 10.86 -12.52 -0.66
N LYS A 224 9.82 -11.75 -0.30
CA LYS A 224 9.87 -10.28 -0.32
C LYS A 224 10.86 -9.78 0.73
N ASN A 225 10.82 -10.35 1.94
CA ASN A 225 11.74 -9.95 3.00
C ASN A 225 13.20 -10.30 2.70
N GLU A 226 13.46 -11.48 2.13
CA GLU A 226 14.80 -11.90 1.71
C GLU A 226 15.35 -11.04 0.56
N ALA A 227 14.52 -10.76 -0.45
CA ALA A 227 14.89 -9.89 -1.54
C ALA A 227 15.15 -8.45 -1.03
N LEU A 228 14.32 -7.94 -0.12
CA LEU A 228 14.53 -6.65 0.53
C LEU A 228 15.90 -6.60 1.20
N ALA A 229 16.24 -7.58 2.04
CA ALA A 229 17.52 -7.63 2.74
C ALA A 229 18.74 -7.56 1.78
N GLU A 230 18.66 -8.24 0.64
CA GLU A 230 19.69 -8.19 -0.40
C GLU A 230 19.83 -6.79 -1.02
N LEU A 231 18.70 -6.16 -1.39
CA LEU A 231 18.68 -4.81 -1.96
C LEU A 231 19.15 -3.75 -0.96
N VAL A 232 18.80 -3.90 0.32
CA VAL A 232 19.26 -3.03 1.41
C VAL A 232 20.78 -3.11 1.55
N LYS A 233 21.35 -4.32 1.58
CA LYS A 233 22.80 -4.51 1.68
C LYS A 233 23.54 -3.86 0.52
N TYR A 234 23.02 -4.00 -0.70
CA TYR A 234 23.58 -3.33 -1.88
C TYR A 234 23.47 -1.81 -1.79
N ASN A 235 22.31 -1.28 -1.40
CA ASN A 235 22.13 0.17 -1.35
C ASN A 235 23.04 0.80 -0.27
N LYS A 236 23.11 0.21 0.93
CA LYS A 236 23.98 0.68 2.02
C LYS A 236 25.47 0.63 1.68
N SER A 237 25.91 -0.28 0.79
CA SER A 237 27.32 -0.35 0.39
C SER A 237 27.72 0.66 -0.68
N LYS A 238 26.75 1.19 -1.46
CA LYS A 238 27.01 2.12 -2.56
C LYS A 238 26.54 3.55 -2.31
N TYR A 239 25.54 3.75 -1.45
CA TYR A 239 24.90 5.04 -1.24
C TYR A 239 24.90 5.39 0.25
N THR A 240 25.47 6.54 0.59
CA THR A 240 25.55 7.04 1.96
C THR A 240 24.47 8.09 2.27
N ARG A 241 23.96 8.76 1.24
CA ARG A 241 22.97 9.84 1.38
C ARG A 241 21.58 9.26 1.61
N ARG A 242 20.97 9.60 2.75
CA ARG A 242 19.57 9.27 3.04
C ARG A 242 18.61 10.11 2.20
N GLN A 243 17.48 9.52 1.85
CA GLN A 243 16.37 10.25 1.25
C GLN A 243 15.75 11.15 2.32
N THR A 244 15.45 12.40 1.94
CA THR A 244 14.80 13.34 2.85
C THR A 244 13.30 13.06 2.93
N LEU A 245 12.71 13.27 4.12
CA LEU A 245 11.27 13.23 4.31
C LEU A 245 10.56 14.25 3.40
N CYS A 246 9.28 14.01 3.14
CA CYS A 246 8.51 14.85 2.23
C CYS A 246 8.15 16.16 2.92
N THR A 247 8.45 17.29 2.27
CA THR A 247 8.12 18.62 2.81
C THR A 247 6.76 19.15 2.34
N GLY A 248 6.00 18.38 1.57
CA GLY A 248 4.80 18.85 0.84
C GLY A 248 5.16 19.75 -0.35
N VAL A 249 6.16 20.61 -0.24
CA VAL A 249 6.53 21.60 -1.27
C VAL A 249 7.11 20.95 -2.54
N ALA A 250 6.64 21.40 -3.71
CA ALA A 250 7.24 21.06 -4.99
C ALA A 250 8.59 21.77 -5.14
N SER A 251 9.68 21.01 -5.28
CA SER A 251 11.04 21.57 -5.25
C SER A 251 11.47 22.24 -6.56
N ARG A 252 10.82 21.90 -7.70
CA ARG A 252 11.04 22.52 -9.02
C ARG A 252 9.77 22.40 -9.87
N GLU A 253 9.29 23.52 -10.39
CA GLU A 253 8.29 23.55 -11.45
C GLU A 253 8.99 23.36 -12.80
N LYS A 254 9.09 22.11 -13.24
CA LYS A 254 9.37 21.86 -14.65
C LYS A 254 8.03 21.93 -15.38
N THR A 255 7.84 22.91 -16.25
CA THR A 255 6.66 23.00 -17.11
C THR A 255 6.61 21.75 -17.99
N LYS A 256 5.48 21.04 -17.91
CA LYS A 256 5.18 19.89 -18.77
C LYS A 256 4.25 20.31 -19.89
N GLU A 257 4.33 19.60 -21.00
CA GLU A 257 3.35 19.73 -22.07
C GLU A 257 1.98 19.25 -21.59
N ALA A 258 0.93 19.92 -22.07
CA ALA A 258 -0.43 19.49 -21.83
C ALA A 258 -0.66 18.13 -22.47
N HIS A 259 -1.43 17.28 -21.79
CA HIS A 259 -1.77 15.96 -22.30
C HIS A 259 -3.24 15.94 -22.74
N PRO A 260 -3.59 15.37 -23.91
CA PRO A 260 -4.96 15.36 -24.43
C PRO A 260 -5.98 14.60 -23.57
N HIS A 261 -5.53 13.93 -22.50
CA HIS A 261 -6.38 13.13 -21.62
C HIS A 261 -6.52 13.74 -20.22
N GLU A 262 -6.17 15.01 -20.05
CA GLU A 262 -6.41 15.75 -18.80
C GLU A 262 -7.90 15.82 -18.43
N THR A 263 -8.82 15.66 -19.39
CA THR A 263 -10.28 15.64 -19.18
C THR A 263 -10.92 14.26 -19.31
N HIS A 264 -10.13 13.18 -19.31
CA HIS A 264 -10.66 11.83 -19.56
C HIS A 264 -11.53 11.33 -18.39
N GLU A 265 -12.65 10.66 -18.70
CA GLU A 265 -13.60 10.05 -17.74
C GLU A 265 -13.02 9.08 -16.70
N LYS A 266 -11.76 8.63 -16.86
CA LYS A 266 -11.09 7.74 -15.90
C LYS A 266 -10.43 8.53 -14.76
N LEU A 267 -10.34 9.85 -14.89
CA LEU A 267 -9.88 10.73 -13.83
C LEU A 267 -11.05 11.05 -12.90
N PRO A 268 -10.79 11.13 -11.58
CA PRO A 268 -11.81 11.55 -10.62
C PRO A 268 -12.08 13.04 -10.79
N ASP A 269 -13.25 13.48 -10.33
CA ASP A 269 -13.71 14.87 -10.48
C ASP A 269 -12.73 15.90 -9.90
N GLU A 270 -12.02 15.55 -8.82
CA GLU A 270 -11.03 16.43 -8.19
C GLU A 270 -9.82 16.73 -9.09
N LEU A 271 -9.52 15.88 -10.07
CA LEU A 271 -8.36 15.98 -10.96
C LEU A 271 -8.74 16.24 -12.43
N ASN A 272 -9.98 15.95 -12.81
CA ASN A 272 -10.44 16.11 -14.18
C ASN A 272 -10.31 17.58 -14.65
N GLY A 273 -9.71 17.77 -15.82
CA GLY A 273 -9.44 19.08 -16.42
C GLY A 273 -8.26 19.84 -15.82
N LYS A 274 -7.51 19.25 -14.88
CA LYS A 274 -6.37 19.92 -14.23
C LYS A 274 -5.02 19.45 -14.77
N HIS A 275 -4.14 20.41 -15.02
CA HIS A 275 -2.77 20.14 -15.42
C HIS A 275 -1.84 20.01 -14.20
N PHE A 276 -0.95 19.00 -14.22
CA PHE A 276 -0.01 18.76 -13.12
C PHE A 276 1.45 18.63 -13.59
N ASN A 277 2.30 19.55 -13.14
CA ASN A 277 3.74 19.51 -13.39
C ASN A 277 4.47 18.44 -12.55
N GLY A 278 3.89 17.99 -11.43
CA GLY A 278 4.49 16.97 -10.58
C GLY A 278 3.48 16.21 -9.71
N PHE A 279 3.93 15.13 -9.10
CA PHE A 279 3.05 14.32 -8.24
C PHE A 279 2.65 15.05 -6.96
N LYS A 280 3.47 15.98 -6.45
CA LYS A 280 3.16 16.74 -5.23
C LYS A 280 1.99 17.70 -5.41
N SER A 281 1.80 18.27 -6.61
CA SER A 281 0.61 19.08 -6.91
C SER A 281 -0.67 18.24 -6.95
N ILE A 282 -0.58 16.98 -7.41
CA ILE A 282 -1.69 16.03 -7.29
C ILE A 282 -1.97 15.73 -5.81
N CYS A 283 -0.93 15.46 -5.01
CA CYS A 283 -1.10 15.29 -3.56
C CYS A 283 -1.79 16.49 -2.91
N LYS A 284 -1.47 17.73 -3.30
CA LYS A 284 -2.15 18.93 -2.80
C LYS A 284 -3.65 18.86 -3.07
N CYS A 285 -4.05 18.60 -4.32
CA CYS A 285 -5.47 18.48 -4.70
C CYS A 285 -6.20 17.36 -3.96
N LEU A 286 -5.50 16.29 -3.59
CA LEU A 286 -6.08 15.13 -2.90
C LEU A 286 -5.97 15.23 -1.36
N GLY A 287 -5.76 16.42 -0.82
CA GLY A 287 -5.80 16.66 0.63
C GLY A 287 -4.50 16.32 1.38
N CYS A 288 -3.33 16.60 0.79
CA CYS A 288 -2.05 16.40 1.47
C CYS A 288 -2.00 17.10 2.84
N TYR A 289 -1.70 16.33 3.89
CA TYR A 289 -1.67 16.84 5.26
C TYR A 289 -0.61 17.92 5.53
N LEU A 290 0.40 18.04 4.66
CA LEU A 290 1.48 19.04 4.74
C LEU A 290 1.19 20.32 3.94
N GLN A 291 0.08 20.37 3.19
CA GLN A 291 -0.24 21.47 2.29
C GLN A 291 -1.67 21.97 2.51
N LYS A 292 -2.09 22.03 3.78
CA LYS A 292 -3.35 22.66 4.15
C LYS A 292 -3.21 24.17 3.95
N ASP A 293 -4.18 24.76 3.26
CA ASP A 293 -4.29 26.22 3.10
C ASP A 293 -4.64 26.89 4.45
#